data_AF-A0A2V8S4Z9-F1
#
_entry.id   AF-A0A2V8S4Z9-F1
#
_cell.length_a   1.000
_cell.length_b   1.000
_cell.length_c   1.000
_cell.angle_alpha   90.00
_cell.angle_beta   90.00
_cell.angle_gamma   90.00
#
_symmetry.space_group_name_H-M   'P 1'
#
loop_
_entity.id
_entity.type
_entity.pdbx_description
1 polymer ?
#
loop_
_entity_poly.entity_id
_entity_poly.type
_entity_poly.pdbx_seq_one_letter_code
_entity_poly.pdbx_strand_id
1 'polypeptide(L)' 'MIKLLALDLDGTLLDSTGSIPAQNRDAVRAAEAAGVLVTIATGRRFRDARPLGLELELNAPLVTHNGALLKYADSLKT' A
#
# COMPACT_ATOMS: atom_id res chain seq x y z
N MET A 1 -20.19 2.35 5.52
CA MET A 1 -18.97 3.19 5.59
C MET A 1 -17.77 2.28 5.49
N ILE A 2 -16.83 2.55 4.58
CA ILE A 2 -15.60 1.75 4.44
C ILE A 2 -14.63 2.13 5.57
N LYS A 3 -13.93 1.14 6.14
CA LYS A 3 -12.96 1.33 7.23
C LYS A 3 -11.54 0.94 6.86
N LEU A 4 -11.39 0.03 5.90
CA LEU A 4 -10.11 -0.47 5.40
C LEU A 4 -10.19 -0.62 3.88
N LEU A 5 -9.16 -0.16 3.19
CA LEU A 5 -8.90 -0.39 1.78
C LEU A 5 -7.57 -1.14 1.66
N ALA A 6 -7.63 -2.40 1.25
CA ALA A 6 -6.44 -3.21 0.98
C ALA A 6 -6.27 -3.34 -0.54
N LEU A 7 -5.09 -2.98 -1.05
CA LEU A 7 -4.80 -2.90 -2.47
C LEU A 7 -3.68 -3.87 -2.84
N ASP A 8 -3.88 -4.68 -3.89
CA ASP A 8 -2.77 -5.37 -4.53
C ASP A 8 -1.92 -4.40 -5.37
N LEU A 9 -0.70 -4.80 -5.71
CA LEU A 9 0.23 -4.02 -6.52
C LEU A 9 0.16 -4.37 -8.00
N ASP A 10 0.62 -5.56 -8.35
CA ASP A 10 0.91 -5.96 -9.72
C ASP A 10 -0.37 -6.19 -10.51
N GLY A 11 -0.59 -5.40 -11.56
CA GLY A 11 -1.84 -5.44 -12.33
C GLY A 11 -3.05 -4.84 -11.62
N THR A 12 -2.85 -4.17 -10.48
CA THR A 12 -3.91 -3.51 -9.71
C THR A 12 -3.57 -2.03 -9.45
N LEU A 13 -2.69 -1.75 -8.49
CA LEU A 13 -2.32 -0.36 -8.14
C LEU A 13 -1.25 0.20 -9.07
N LEU A 14 -0.35 -0.65 -9.55
CA LEU A 14 0.72 -0.28 -10.46
C LEU A 14 0.25 -0.37 -11.92
N ASP A 15 0.76 0.53 -12.75
CA ASP A 15 0.63 0.41 -14.20
C ASP A 15 1.58 -0.65 -14.77
N SER A 16 1.53 -0.85 -16.09
CA SER A 16 2.35 -1.83 -16.80
C SER A 16 3.86 -1.54 -16.76
N THR A 17 4.26 -0.35 -16.31
CA THR A 17 5.67 0.02 -16.11
C THR A 17 6.14 -0.23 -14.67
N GLY A 18 5.22 -0.63 -13.78
CA GLY A 18 5.49 -0.81 -12.36
C GLY A 18 5.48 0.50 -11.56
N SER A 19 4.95 1.59 -12.14
CA SER A 19 4.83 2.89 -11.48
C SER A 19 3.44 3.07 -10.87
N ILE A 20 3.29 3.98 -9.90
CA ILE A 20 1.97 4.37 -9.37
C ILE A 20 1.50 5.60 -10.16
N PRO A 21 0.43 5.48 -10.98
CA PRO A 21 -0.16 6.62 -11.67
C PRO A 21 -0.60 7.72 -10.69
N ALA A 22 -0.48 8.98 -11.09
CA ALA A 22 -0.87 10.12 -10.25
C ALA A 22 -2.32 10.01 -9.74
N GLN A 23 -3.25 9.65 -10.62
CA GLN A 23 -4.65 9.43 -10.26
C GLN A 23 -4.86 8.37 -9.16
N ASN A 24 -4.02 7.32 -9.13
CA ASN A 24 -4.11 6.27 -8.13
C ASN A 24 -3.59 6.77 -6.77
N ARG A 25 -2.52 7.56 -6.79
CA ARG A 25 -1.99 8.24 -5.59
C ARG A 25 -3.02 9.18 -4.99
N ASP A 26 -3.69 9.99 -5.83
CA ASP A 26 -4.71 10.93 -5.39
C ASP A 26 -5.91 10.21 -4.78
N ALA A 27 -6.32 9.08 -5.37
CA ALA A 27 -7.39 8.24 -4.83
C ALA A 27 -7.03 7.63 -3.47
N VAL A 28 -5.80 7.14 -3.30
CA VAL A 28 -5.28 6.64 -2.01
C VAL A 28 -5.35 7.75 -0.94
N ARG A 29 -4.85 8.94 -1.27
CA ARG A 29 -4.89 10.11 -0.37
C ARG A 29 -6.30 10.52 0.00
N ALA A 30 -7.24 10.52 -0.94
CA ALA A 30 -8.63 10.83 -0.68
C ALA A 30 -9.28 9.82 0.28
N ALA A 31 -8.95 8.52 0.15
CA ALA A 31 -9.44 7.50 1.07
C ALA A 31 -8.89 7.71 2.49
N GLU A 32 -7.58 7.99 2.63
CA GLU A 32 -6.98 8.30 3.93
C GLU A 32 -7.59 9.55 4.57
N ALA A 33 -7.80 10.61 3.78
CA ALA A 33 -8.44 11.85 4.24
C ALA A 33 -9.89 11.63 4.72
N ALA A 34 -10.57 10.62 4.19
CA ALA A 34 -11.89 10.18 4.66
C ALA A 34 -11.85 9.32 5.93
N GLY A 35 -10.67 9.12 6.53
CA GLY A 35 -10.47 8.32 7.74
C GLY A 35 -10.42 6.82 7.48
N VAL A 36 -10.16 6.39 6.25
CA VAL A 36 -9.99 4.98 5.88
C VAL A 36 -8.53 4.57 6.13
N LEU A 37 -8.33 3.38 6.70
CA LEU A 37 -7.01 2.77 6.72
C LEU A 37 -6.69 2.24 5.32
N VAL A 38 -5.54 2.59 4.75
CA VAL A 38 -5.14 2.14 3.43
C VAL A 38 -3.84 1.35 3.54
N THR A 39 -3.84 0.13 2.98
CA THR A 39 -2.68 -0.76 3.00
C THR A 39 -2.46 -1.42 1.63
N ILE A 40 -1.23 -1.84 1.39
CA ILE A 40 -0.88 -2.75 0.30
C ILE A 40 -0.94 -4.19 0.83
N ALA A 41 -1.57 -5.08 0.06
CA ALA A 41 -1.56 -6.52 0.25
C ALA A 41 -0.99 -7.22 -0.97
N THR A 42 0.22 -7.76 -0.87
CA THR A 42 0.98 -8.24 -2.02
C THR A 42 1.78 -9.51 -1.74
N GLY A 43 2.05 -10.29 -2.80
CA GLY A 43 3.01 -11.38 -2.80
C GLY A 43 4.48 -10.93 -2.74
N ARG A 44 4.77 -9.66 -3.07
CA ARG A 44 6.12 -9.12 -3.01
C ARG A 44 6.72 -9.23 -1.60
N ARG A 45 8.05 -9.34 -1.53
CA ARG A 45 8.77 -9.29 -0.25
C ARG A 45 8.71 -7.87 0.30
N PHE A 46 8.84 -7.74 1.63
CA PHE A 46 8.78 -6.43 2.29
C PHE A 46 9.76 -5.40 1.71
N ARG A 47 11.01 -5.79 1.41
CA ARG A 47 11.99 -4.86 0.84
C ARG A 47 11.58 -4.31 -0.53
N ASP A 48 10.82 -5.09 -1.30
CA ASP A 48 10.42 -4.76 -2.67
C ASP A 48 9.12 -3.91 -2.68
N ALA A 49 8.24 -4.11 -1.69
CA ALA A 49 7.01 -3.33 -1.51
C ALA A 49 7.22 -2.03 -0.70
N ARG A 50 8.22 -1.99 0.17
CA ARG A 50 8.47 -0.85 1.08
C ARG A 50 8.63 0.50 0.36
N PRO A 51 9.39 0.63 -0.75
CA PRO A 51 9.52 1.91 -1.44
C PRO A 51 8.17 2.50 -1.86
N LEU A 52 7.26 1.65 -2.36
CA LEU A 52 5.91 2.04 -2.76
C LEU A 52 5.05 2.45 -1.55
N GLY A 53 5.15 1.72 -0.44
CA GLY A 53 4.48 2.08 0.80
C GLY A 53 4.95 3.41 1.40
N LEU A 54 6.25 3.73 1.27
CA LEU A 54 6.81 5.03 1.66
C LEU A 54 6.37 6.15 0.71
N GLU A 55 6.40 5.89 -0.59
CA GLU A 55 5.98 6.82 -1.64
C GLU A 55 4.49 7.20 -1.51
N LEU A 56 3.67 6.25 -1.08
CA LEU A 56 2.26 6.44 -0.74
C LEU A 56 2.05 6.86 0.71
N GLU A 57 3.07 7.04 1.54
CA GLU A 57 2.97 7.41 2.97
C GLU A 57 1.82 6.70 3.72
N LEU A 58 1.68 5.38 3.50
CA LEU A 58 0.48 4.64 3.94
C LEU A 58 0.31 4.66 5.46
N ASN A 59 -0.93 4.86 5.89
CA ASN A 59 -1.30 4.94 7.31
C ASN A 59 -1.50 3.58 8.03
N ALA A 60 -1.16 2.47 7.37
CA ALA A 60 -1.33 1.10 7.87
C ALA A 60 -0.12 0.21 7.53
N PRO A 61 0.11 -0.90 8.27
CA PRO A 61 1.23 -1.80 7.97
C PRO A 61 1.03 -2.47 6.62
N LEU A 62 2.13 -2.71 5.89
CA LEU A 62 2.11 -3.44 4.63
C LEU A 62 1.89 -4.93 4.89
N VAL A 63 0.99 -5.54 4.14
CA VAL A 63 0.77 -7.00 4.11
C VAL A 63 1.61 -7.58 2.97
N THR A 64 2.68 -8.29 3.30
CA THR A 64 3.70 -8.74 2.34
C THR A 64 3.91 -10.25 2.42
N HIS A 65 4.62 -10.83 1.46
CA HIS A 65 4.88 -12.28 1.39
C HIS A 65 3.57 -13.10 1.37
N ASN A 66 2.58 -12.67 0.58
CA ASN A 66 1.25 -13.29 0.53
C ASN A 66 0.56 -13.34 1.91
N GLY A 67 0.81 -12.34 2.75
CA GLY A 67 0.21 -12.22 4.08
C GLY A 67 1.04 -12.80 5.23
N ALA A 68 2.21 -13.39 4.96
CA ALA A 68 3.05 -13.95 6.01
C ALA A 68 3.74 -12.88 6.90
N LEU A 69 3.80 -11.62 6.46
CA LEU A 69 4.41 -10.53 7.23
C LEU A 69 3.60 -9.25 7.15
N LEU A 70 3.24 -8.72 8.32
CA LEU A 70 2.75 -7.36 8.51
C LEU A 70 3.88 -6.49 9.06
N LYS A 71 4.14 -5.35 8.42
CA LYS A 71 5.21 -4.45 8.87
C LYS A 71 4.99 -3.02 8.35
N TYR A 72 5.13 -2.04 9.22
CA TYR A 72 5.05 -0.63 8.87
C TYR A 72 6.22 -0.23 7.97
N ALA A 73 5.94 0.52 6.90
CA ALA A 73 6.93 0.92 5.91
C ALA A 73 7.96 1.91 6.50
N ASP A 74 7.50 2.82 7.34
CA ASP A 74 8.28 3.91 7.94
C ASP A 74 9.08 3.46 9.17
N SER A 75 8.41 2.88 10.16
CA SER A 75 8.96 2.56 11.48
C SER A 75 9.59 1.17 11.55
N LEU A 76 9.35 0.32 10.55
CA LEU A 76 9.77 -1.08 10.52
C LEU A 76 9.20 -1.92 11.69
N LYS A 77 8.18 -1.41 12.40
CA LYS A 77 7.48 -2.17 13.43
C LYS A 77 6.62 -3.25 12.77
N THR A 78 6.59 -4.44 13.36
CA THR A 78 5.61 -5.50 13.03
C THR A 78 4.41 -5.40 13.94
#